data_AF-A0A2V9WDI1-F1
#
_entry.id   AF-A0A2V9WDI1-F1
#
_cell.length_a   1.000
_cell.length_b   1.000
_cell.length_c   1.000
_cell.angle_alpha   90.00
_cell.angle_beta   90.00
_cell.angle_gamma   90.00
#
_symmetry.space_group_name_H-M   'P 1'
#
loop_
_entity.id
_entity.type
_entity.pdbx_description
1 polymer ?
#
loop_
_entity_poly.entity_id
_entity_poly.type
_entity_poly.pdbx_seq_one_letter_code
_entity_poly.pdbx_strand_id
1 'polypeptide(L)'
;MRFPSRSYLATILLGFGMQVAGQSVPPNAPLPRSAADTPVMMAPAPPPTSTTVRRPHVDPIELQREAKQILDLSQSLQPDIANVNRGVLPREMIEKVKRIEKLSKQLRGQIGR
;
A
#
# COMPACT_ATOMS: atom_id res chain seq x y z
N MET A 1 -52.12 14.33 -0.14
CA MET A 1 -51.40 13.78 -1.31
C MET A 1 -50.15 13.08 -0.80
N ARG A 2 -50.06 11.76 -0.97
CA ARG A 2 -49.10 10.86 -0.33
C ARG A 2 -48.44 10.08 -1.46
N PHE A 3 -47.15 10.27 -1.68
CA PHE A 3 -46.36 9.50 -2.65
C PHE A 3 -45.67 8.35 -1.91
N PRO A 4 -45.91 7.09 -2.30
CA PRO A 4 -45.07 5.97 -1.89
C PRO A 4 -44.19 5.48 -3.06
N SER A 5 -42.99 5.04 -2.70
CA SER A 5 -42.27 3.92 -3.32
C SER A 5 -41.62 4.13 -4.71
N ARG A 6 -40.29 4.00 -4.79
CA ARG A 6 -39.62 2.74 -5.17
C ARG A 6 -38.10 2.96 -5.35
N SER A 7 -37.36 2.23 -4.52
CA SER A 7 -35.93 1.97 -4.63
C SER A 7 -35.60 1.41 -6.01
N TYR A 8 -34.62 2.01 -6.70
CA TYR A 8 -34.09 1.49 -7.96
C TYR A 8 -32.56 1.60 -7.97
N LEU A 9 -31.95 0.51 -8.42
CA LEU A 9 -30.57 0.37 -8.92
C LEU A 9 -29.48 -0.06 -7.94
N ALA A 10 -29.77 -1.12 -7.18
CA ALA A 10 -28.76 -2.14 -6.87
C ALA A 10 -28.76 -3.21 -7.99
N THR A 11 -28.03 -2.99 -9.08
CA THR A 11 -27.72 -4.04 -10.10
C THR A 11 -26.57 -3.60 -11.01
N ILE A 12 -25.31 -3.87 -10.64
CA ILE A 12 -24.27 -4.33 -11.60
C ILE A 12 -23.37 -5.33 -10.86
N LEU A 13 -23.83 -6.57 -10.75
CA LEU A 13 -23.01 -7.72 -10.39
C LEU A 13 -22.76 -8.52 -11.68
N LEU A 14 -21.50 -8.89 -11.88
CA LEU A 14 -21.02 -10.07 -12.61
C LEU A 14 -21.04 -10.06 -14.15
N GLY A 15 -19.84 -10.14 -14.73
CA GLY A 15 -19.66 -10.29 -16.18
C GLY A 15 -18.24 -10.62 -16.64
N PHE A 16 -17.80 -11.85 -16.35
CA PHE A 16 -17.02 -12.72 -17.26
C PHE A 16 -15.60 -12.33 -17.72
N GLY A 17 -14.66 -13.27 -17.53
CA GLY A 17 -13.34 -13.21 -18.14
C GLY A 17 -12.30 -14.19 -17.57
N MET A 18 -12.61 -15.50 -17.51
CA MET A 18 -11.55 -16.51 -17.46
C MET A 18 -10.64 -16.32 -18.67
N GLN A 19 -9.31 -16.21 -18.48
CA GLN A 19 -8.35 -16.51 -19.54
C GLN A 19 -7.42 -17.64 -19.09
N VAL A 20 -7.81 -18.83 -19.53
CA VAL A 20 -7.03 -19.86 -20.22
C VAL A 20 -5.56 -20.04 -19.79
N ALA A 21 -5.32 -21.16 -19.10
CA ALA A 21 -4.06 -21.88 -19.16
C ALA A 21 -3.89 -22.51 -20.55
N GLY A 22 -2.73 -22.28 -21.20
CA GLY A 22 -2.34 -23.02 -22.40
C GLY A 22 -1.40 -22.26 -23.32
N GLN A 23 -0.08 -22.37 -23.09
CA GLN A 23 0.87 -22.25 -24.20
C GLN A 23 1.44 -23.65 -24.49
N SER A 24 0.92 -24.21 -25.58
CA SER A 24 1.48 -25.33 -26.32
C SER A 24 2.94 -25.05 -26.70
N VAL A 25 3.82 -26.00 -26.39
CA VAL A 25 5.22 -25.97 -26.84
C VAL A 25 5.25 -26.17 -28.37
N PRO A 26 5.96 -25.33 -29.14
CA PRO A 26 6.06 -25.48 -30.59
C PRO A 26 6.79 -26.77 -30.98
N PRO A 27 6.49 -27.39 -32.14
CA PRO A 27 7.09 -28.66 -32.61
C PRO A 27 8.60 -28.65 -32.87
N ASN A 28 9.34 -27.61 -32.47
CA ASN A 28 10.77 -27.48 -32.75
C ASN A 28 11.57 -26.89 -31.57
N ALA A 29 11.13 -27.12 -30.33
CA ALA A 29 11.89 -26.75 -29.14
C ALA A 29 13.20 -27.57 -29.04
N PRO A 30 14.36 -26.96 -28.75
CA PRO A 30 15.59 -27.71 -28.53
C PRO A 30 15.44 -28.64 -27.33
N LEU A 31 15.67 -29.93 -27.55
CA LEU A 31 15.79 -30.92 -26.47
C LEU A 31 17.02 -30.57 -25.61
N PRO A 32 16.96 -30.64 -24.27
CA PRO A 32 18.15 -30.56 -23.45
C PRO A 32 19.03 -31.77 -23.77
N ARG A 33 20.20 -31.52 -24.37
CA ARG A 33 21.23 -32.55 -24.55
C ARG A 33 21.77 -32.93 -23.18
N SER A 34 21.43 -34.13 -22.73
CA SER A 34 22.13 -34.80 -21.65
C SER A 34 23.50 -35.25 -22.18
N ALA A 35 24.56 -34.63 -21.70
CA ALA A 35 25.97 -35.00 -21.91
C ALA A 35 26.72 -34.46 -20.68
N ALA A 36 27.07 -35.24 -19.65
CA ALA A 36 27.99 -36.37 -19.69
C ALA A 36 29.01 -36.18 -20.83
N ASP A 37 30.21 -35.73 -20.45
CA ASP A 37 31.37 -35.39 -21.30
C ASP A 37 31.42 -33.99 -21.92
N THR A 38 32.02 -33.05 -21.18
CA THR A 38 33.11 -32.18 -21.66
C THR A 38 33.77 -31.43 -20.48
N PRO A 39 35.06 -31.07 -20.58
CA PRO A 39 35.97 -30.90 -19.45
C PRO A 39 35.75 -29.58 -18.69
N VAL A 40 36.19 -29.58 -17.44
CA VAL A 40 36.19 -28.46 -16.48
C VAL A 40 36.78 -27.21 -17.13
N MET A 41 35.91 -26.34 -17.68
CA MET A 41 36.25 -24.96 -17.96
C MET A 41 35.62 -24.11 -16.87
N MET A 42 36.50 -23.57 -16.03
CA MET A 42 36.20 -22.79 -14.84
C MET A 42 35.30 -21.59 -15.22
N ALA A 43 33.99 -21.73 -15.00
CA ALA A 43 33.07 -20.60 -15.10
C ALA A 43 33.42 -19.59 -13.98
N PRO A 44 33.45 -18.28 -14.26
CA PRO A 44 33.54 -17.29 -13.21
C PRO A 44 32.34 -17.50 -12.28
N ALA A 45 32.60 -17.57 -10.97
CA ALA A 45 31.57 -17.76 -9.97
C ALA A 45 30.38 -16.79 -10.21
N PRO A 46 29.13 -17.26 -10.09
CA PRO A 46 27.99 -16.34 -10.12
C PRO A 46 28.19 -15.28 -9.02
N PRO A 47 28.00 -13.98 -9.30
CA PRO A 47 28.04 -12.98 -8.24
C PRO A 47 27.00 -13.38 -7.19
N PRO A 48 27.28 -13.20 -5.88
CA PRO A 48 26.30 -13.49 -4.83
C PRO A 48 25.10 -12.57 -5.00
N THR A 49 24.09 -13.04 -5.73
CA THR A 49 22.78 -12.40 -5.87
C THR A 49 21.96 -12.77 -4.65
N SER A 50 22.37 -12.22 -3.51
CA SER A 50 21.53 -12.19 -2.33
C SER A 50 21.73 -10.87 -1.62
N THR A 51 21.44 -9.78 -2.33
CA THR A 51 20.90 -8.60 -1.65
C THR A 51 19.48 -8.98 -1.23
N THR A 52 19.39 -9.75 -0.15
CA THR A 52 18.14 -9.99 0.56
C THR A 52 17.61 -8.62 0.94
N VAL A 53 16.67 -8.09 0.16
CA VAL A 53 15.92 -6.89 0.50
C VAL A 53 15.22 -7.22 1.82
N ARG A 54 15.83 -6.78 2.93
CA ARG A 54 15.23 -6.88 4.25
C ARG A 54 13.95 -6.07 4.19
N ARG A 55 12.81 -6.75 4.03
CA ARG A 55 11.50 -6.12 4.18
C ARG A 55 11.47 -5.47 5.56
N PRO A 56 11.27 -4.15 5.64
CA PRO A 56 11.19 -3.48 6.92
C PRO A 56 10.03 -4.09 7.72
N HIS A 57 10.31 -4.44 8.97
CA HIS A 57 9.28 -4.92 9.88
C HIS A 57 8.37 -3.74 10.22
N VAL A 58 7.12 -3.78 9.76
CA VAL A 58 6.08 -2.82 10.13
C VAL A 58 5.42 -3.31 11.41
N ASP A 59 5.39 -2.49 12.46
CA ASP A 59 4.64 -2.80 13.67
C ASP A 59 3.17 -2.33 13.50
N PRO A 60 2.21 -3.26 13.40
CA PRO A 60 0.81 -2.91 13.20
C PRO A 60 0.21 -2.14 14.39
N ILE A 61 0.74 -2.35 15.61
CA ILE A 61 0.23 -1.69 16.82
C ILE A 61 0.67 -0.22 16.83
N GLU A 62 1.93 0.06 16.49
CA GLU A 62 2.41 1.44 16.34
C GLU A 62 1.64 2.17 15.25
N LEU A 63 1.41 1.51 14.11
CA LEU A 63 0.67 2.09 12.99
C LEU A 63 -0.76 2.49 13.38
N GLN A 64 -1.47 1.60 14.08
CA GLN A 64 -2.81 1.88 14.56
C GLN A 64 -2.82 3.02 15.59
N ARG A 65 -1.81 3.06 16.48
CA ARG A 65 -1.67 4.13 17.47
C ARG A 65 -1.42 5.48 16.82
N GLU A 66 -0.53 5.55 15.84
CA GLU A 66 -0.26 6.79 15.09
C GLU A 66 -1.51 7.28 14.36
N ALA A 67 -2.23 6.38 13.70
CA ALA A 67 -3.49 6.70 13.01
C ALA A 67 -4.55 7.26 13.98
N LYS A 68 -4.69 6.64 15.16
CA LYS A 68 -5.60 7.12 16.21
C LYS A 68 -5.20 8.52 16.71
N GLN A 69 -3.91 8.77 16.93
CA GLN A 69 -3.43 10.09 17.34
C GLN A 69 -3.70 11.17 16.29
N ILE A 70 -3.58 10.85 15.01
CA ILE A 70 -3.95 11.78 13.93
C ILE A 70 -5.45 12.12 14.01
N LEU A 71 -6.31 11.12 14.21
CA LEU A 71 -7.75 11.32 14.36
C LEU A 71 -8.06 12.26 15.55
N ASP A 72 -7.50 11.96 16.72
CA ASP A 72 -7.74 12.72 17.95
C ASP A 72 -7.28 14.18 17.80
N LEU A 73 -6.09 14.40 17.22
CA LEU A 73 -5.57 15.75 16.94
C LEU A 73 -6.46 16.49 15.94
N SER A 74 -6.91 15.82 14.89
CA SER A 74 -7.78 16.40 13.85
C SER A 74 -9.14 16.82 14.41
N GLN A 75 -9.70 16.02 15.33
CA GLN A 75 -10.91 16.38 16.06
C GLN A 75 -10.68 17.60 16.98
N SER A 76 -9.53 17.66 17.64
CA SER A 76 -9.18 18.78 18.52
C SER A 76 -8.95 20.12 17.80
N LEU A 77 -8.78 20.11 16.48
CA LEU A 77 -8.66 21.31 15.65
C LEU A 77 -10.02 21.97 15.37
N GLN A 78 -11.12 21.24 15.44
CA GLN A 78 -12.47 21.77 15.18
C GLN A 78 -12.80 23.02 16.01
N PRO A 79 -12.61 23.04 17.34
CA PRO A 79 -12.81 24.25 18.14
C PRO A 79 -11.78 25.36 17.82
N ASP A 80 -10.54 25.01 17.48
CA ASP A 80 -9.52 26.01 17.12
C ASP A 80 -9.91 26.75 15.83
N ILE A 81 -10.47 26.04 14.84
CA ILE A 81 -10.99 26.65 13.60
C ILE A 81 -12.14 27.60 13.91
N ALA A 82 -13.02 27.25 14.85
CA ALA A 82 -14.09 28.15 15.28
C ALA A 82 -13.56 29.44 15.93
N ASN A 83 -12.43 29.37 16.64
CA ASN A 83 -11.74 30.54 17.19
C ASN A 83 -11.09 31.38 16.07
N VAL A 84 -10.48 30.74 15.07
CA VAL A 84 -9.90 31.43 13.90
C VAL A 84 -10.97 32.21 13.14
N ASN A 85 -12.16 31.63 12.97
CA ASN A 85 -13.29 32.31 12.34
C ASN A 85 -13.76 33.55 13.12
N ARG A 86 -13.39 33.67 14.40
CA ARG A 86 -13.65 34.84 15.25
C ARG A 86 -12.46 35.80 15.31
N GLY A 87 -11.44 35.59 14.48
CA GLY A 87 -10.23 36.41 14.44
C GLY A 87 -9.18 36.06 15.49
N VAL A 88 -9.32 34.93 16.19
CA VAL A 88 -8.36 34.48 17.22
C VAL A 88 -7.61 33.27 16.71
N LEU A 89 -6.29 33.40 16.49
CA LEU A 89 -5.44 32.27 16.10
C LEU A 89 -4.81 31.63 17.35
N PRO A 90 -5.24 30.43 17.78
CA PRO A 90 -4.64 29.78 18.93
C PRO A 90 -3.24 29.29 18.57
N ARG A 91 -2.21 29.68 19.36
CA ARG A 91 -0.83 29.20 19.15
C ARG A 91 -0.75 27.66 19.12
N GLU A 92 -1.52 27.01 19.97
CA GLU A 92 -1.60 25.55 20.08
C GLU A 92 -2.12 24.87 18.80
N MET A 93 -2.88 25.59 17.96
CA MET A 93 -3.36 25.06 16.68
C MET A 93 -2.19 24.73 15.74
N ILE A 94 -1.17 25.58 15.72
CA ILE A 94 0.03 25.39 14.89
C ILE A 94 0.79 24.13 15.34
N GLU A 95 0.97 23.95 16.65
CA GLU A 95 1.64 22.78 17.21
C GLU A 95 0.85 21.48 16.95
N LYS A 96 -0.48 21.51 17.05
CA LYS A 96 -1.34 20.37 16.70
C LYS A 96 -1.16 19.97 15.23
N VAL A 97 -1.20 20.93 14.30
CA VAL A 97 -1.02 20.67 12.86
C VAL A 97 0.37 20.09 12.57
N LYS A 98 1.42 20.67 13.17
CA LYS A 98 2.80 20.16 13.03
C LYS A 98 2.93 18.73 13.53
N ARG A 99 2.24 18.38 14.62
CA ARG A 99 2.22 17.02 15.15
C ARG A 99 1.49 16.04 14.23
N ILE A 100 0.37 16.45 13.63
CA ILE A 100 -0.32 15.66 12.59
C ILE A 100 0.60 15.41 11.40
N GLU A 101 1.33 16.43 10.92
CA GLU A 101 2.27 16.28 9.80
C GLU A 101 3.37 15.25 10.12
N LYS A 102 3.94 15.34 11.32
CA LYS A 102 4.96 14.38 11.77
C LYS A 102 4.43 12.95 11.78
N LEU A 103 3.26 12.72 12.39
CA LEU A 103 2.63 11.39 12.43
C LEU A 103 2.29 10.89 11.02
N SER A 104 1.80 11.77 10.14
CA SER A 104 1.46 11.41 8.75
C SER A 104 2.70 10.99 7.96
N LYS A 105 3.84 11.66 8.17
CA LYS A 105 5.13 11.28 7.57
C LYS A 105 5.61 9.93 8.07
N GLN A 106 5.49 9.68 9.37
CA GLN A 106 5.86 8.40 9.98
C GLN A 106 5.02 7.27 9.39
N LEU A 107 3.69 7.42 9.41
CA LEU A 107 2.75 6.42 8.89
C LEU A 107 2.98 6.14 7.40
N ARG A 108 3.18 7.18 6.57
CA ARG A 108 3.54 6.99 5.15
C ARG A 108 4.88 6.26 5.00
N GLY A 109 5.87 6.60 5.82
CA GLY A 109 7.18 5.96 5.79
C GLY A 109 7.16 4.50 6.25
N GLN A 110 6.17 4.11 7.07
CA GLN A 110 5.98 2.72 7.49
C GLN A 110 5.23 1.90 6.43
N ILE A 111 4.23 2.48 5.75
CA ILE A 111 3.42 1.76 4.75
C ILE A 111 4.10 1.71 3.37
N GLY A 112 4.80 2.77 2.96
CA GLY A 112 5.37 2.92 1.62
C GLY A 112 6.81 2.41 1.45
N ARG A 113 7.30 1.63 2.41
CA ARG A 113 8.62 0.98 2.38
C ARG A 113 8.52 -0.47 1.93
#